data_AF-A0A258D7U8-F1
#
_entry.id   AF-A0A258D7U8-F1
#
_cell.length_a   1.000
_cell.length_b   1.000
_cell.length_c   1.000
_cell.angle_alpha   90.00
_cell.angle_beta   90.00
_cell.angle_gamma   90.00
#
_symmetry.space_group_name_H-M   'P 1'
#
loop_
_entity.id
_entity.type
_entity.pdbx_description
1 polymer ?
#
loop_
_entity_poly.entity_id
_entity_poly.type
_entity_poly.pdbx_seq_one_letter_code
_entity_poly.pdbx_strand_id
1 'polypeptide(L)'
;MMWHPALWPLALIATALVALGLFDVTQTRHSVRRNYPVIGNVRWLIEWIRPEIRQYLIESDQDQTPFSRSQRSLVYARAKDESSERAFGTQLDVYRDGYEFISPSIRPVPVADPAAFRVTIGGDQCARPYSASLFNISAMSFGSLSANAIRALNRGARLGDFYQDSGEGGISAYHREHGGDLIWEIGSGYFGCRTADGAFDPDRFAAQAADPQVRMIEIKLSQGAKPGHGGILPGAKVTPEIAAVRGVPIGQDCVSPSGHSAFTT
;
A
#
# COMPACT_ATOMS: atom_id res chain seq x y z
N MET A 1 -50.74 51.24 15.50
CA MET A 1 -49.88 50.36 16.32
C MET A 1 -49.45 49.21 15.43
N MET A 2 -48.28 49.31 14.77
CA MET A 2 -47.82 48.31 13.80
C MET A 2 -47.35 47.06 14.56
N TRP A 3 -48.15 45.99 14.48
CA TRP A 3 -47.76 44.68 14.99
C TRP A 3 -46.72 44.10 14.04
N HIS A 4 -45.46 44.06 14.46
CA HIS A 4 -44.39 43.40 13.72
C HIS A 4 -44.21 41.97 14.27
N PRO A 5 -44.84 40.95 13.67
CA PRO A 5 -44.71 39.56 14.12
C PRO A 5 -43.26 39.06 14.09
N ALA A 6 -42.38 39.71 13.32
CA ALA A 6 -40.94 39.46 13.27
C ALA A 6 -40.18 39.83 14.58
N LEU A 7 -40.78 40.60 15.49
CA LEU A 7 -40.14 40.98 16.76
C LEU A 7 -40.37 39.97 17.89
N TRP A 8 -41.39 39.11 17.78
CA TRP A 8 -41.68 38.09 18.78
C TRP A 8 -40.56 37.06 18.97
N PRO A 9 -39.91 36.54 17.92
CA PRO A 9 -38.74 35.68 18.07
C PRO A 9 -37.59 36.37 18.79
N LEU A 10 -37.33 37.65 18.49
CA LEU A 10 -36.27 38.43 19.13
C LEU A 10 -36.57 38.68 20.61
N ALA A 11 -37.82 39.02 20.94
CA ALA A 11 -38.25 39.20 22.33
C ALA A 11 -38.16 37.89 23.12
N LEU A 12 -38.50 36.76 22.50
CA LEU A 12 -38.40 35.44 23.12
C LEU A 12 -36.93 35.05 23.39
N ILE A 13 -36.04 35.29 22.42
CA ILE A 13 -34.60 35.07 22.59
C ILE A 13 -34.04 35.96 23.71
N ALA A 14 -34.37 37.26 23.70
CA ALA A 14 -33.91 38.19 24.74
C ALA A 14 -34.38 37.77 26.13
N THR A 15 -35.65 37.38 26.25
CA THR A 15 -36.23 36.90 27.53
C THR A 15 -35.53 35.63 28.00
N ALA A 16 -35.25 34.68 27.10
CA ALA A 16 -34.54 33.45 27.42
C ALA A 16 -33.10 33.72 27.88
N LEU A 17 -32.39 34.65 27.24
CA LEU A 17 -31.02 35.05 27.64
C LEU A 17 -31.00 35.75 29.00
N VAL A 18 -31.99 36.60 29.30
CA VAL A 18 -32.14 37.23 30.62
C VAL A 18 -32.41 36.18 31.70
N ALA A 19 -33.33 35.25 31.45
CA ALA A 19 -33.61 34.16 32.38
C ALA A 19 -32.39 33.28 32.63
N LEU A 20 -31.63 32.94 31.56
CA LEU A 20 -30.37 32.21 31.65
C LEU A 20 -29.32 32.99 32.46
N GLY A 21 -29.18 34.30 32.22
CA GLY A 21 -28.26 35.16 32.95
C GLY A 21 -28.59 35.25 34.45
N LEU A 22 -29.87 35.38 34.80
CA LEU A 22 -30.33 35.36 36.19
C LEU A 22 -30.03 34.01 36.86
N PHE A 23 -30.23 32.90 36.15
CA PHE A 23 -29.86 31.57 36.63
C PHE A 23 -28.34 31.44 36.84
N ASP A 24 -27.54 31.93 35.89
CA ASP A 24 -26.07 31.88 35.95
C ASP A 24 -25.49 32.65 37.13
N VAL A 25 -26.09 33.79 37.50
CA VAL A 25 -25.67 34.63 38.64
C VAL A 25 -26.08 34.01 39.98
N THR A 26 -27.23 33.35 40.04
CA THR A 26 -27.81 32.83 41.28
C THR A 26 -27.28 31.44 41.67
N GLN A 27 -26.80 30.65 40.71
CA GLN A 27 -26.22 29.33 41.00
C GLN A 27 -24.85 29.42 41.69
N THR A 28 -24.52 28.42 42.51
CA THR A 28 -23.30 28.39 43.35
C THR A 28 -22.22 27.40 42.89
N ARG A 29 -22.47 26.62 41.83
CA ARG A 29 -21.62 25.51 41.39
C ARG A 29 -20.52 25.90 40.41
N HIS A 30 -20.76 26.88 39.55
CA HIS A 30 -19.86 27.26 38.47
C HIS A 30 -19.46 28.74 38.57
N SER A 31 -18.26 29.00 39.09
CA SER A 31 -17.71 30.35 39.27
C SER A 31 -17.62 31.15 37.95
N VAL A 32 -17.29 30.48 36.84
CA VAL A 32 -17.16 31.12 35.51
C VAL A 32 -18.51 31.63 34.99
N ARG A 33 -19.59 30.84 35.13
CA ARG A 33 -20.95 31.26 34.72
C ARG A 33 -21.44 32.42 35.55
N ARG A 34 -21.09 32.46 36.84
CA ARG A 34 -21.44 33.56 37.74
C ARG A 34 -20.72 34.87 37.43
N ASN A 35 -19.42 34.79 37.07
CA ASN A 35 -18.62 35.96 36.75
C ASN A 35 -18.88 36.50 35.33
N TYR A 36 -19.28 35.62 34.40
CA TYR A 36 -19.63 35.97 33.03
C TYR A 36 -20.96 35.32 32.62
N PRO A 37 -22.11 35.83 33.10
CA PRO A 37 -23.43 35.28 32.81
C PRO A 37 -23.70 35.23 31.31
N VAL A 38 -24.44 34.22 30.84
CA VAL A 38 -24.73 33.94 29.43
C VAL A 38 -23.49 33.49 28.65
N ILE A 39 -22.45 34.32 28.56
CA ILE A 39 -21.22 34.07 27.76
C ILE A 39 -20.42 32.88 28.30
N GLY A 40 -20.37 32.69 29.63
CA GLY A 40 -19.65 31.57 30.24
C GLY A 40 -20.16 30.18 29.82
N ASN A 41 -21.40 30.08 29.33
CA ASN A 41 -21.95 28.84 28.78
C ASN A 41 -21.34 28.46 27.42
N VAL A 42 -20.83 29.44 26.67
CA VAL A 42 -20.17 29.20 25.37
C VAL A 42 -18.94 28.32 25.55
N ARG A 43 -18.19 28.47 26.65
CA ARG A 43 -17.05 27.60 26.97
C ARG A 43 -17.45 26.13 27.03
N TRP A 44 -18.52 25.82 27.75
CA TRP A 44 -18.99 24.44 27.92
C TRP A 44 -19.62 23.89 26.66
N LEU A 45 -20.28 24.73 25.87
CA LEU A 45 -20.76 24.38 24.53
C LEU A 45 -19.59 24.00 23.63
N ILE A 46 -18.53 24.81 23.60
CA ILE A 46 -17.31 24.50 22.83
C ILE A 46 -16.65 23.24 23.37
N GLU A 47 -16.57 23.06 24.70
CA GLU A 47 -15.97 21.87 25.32
C GLU A 47 -16.75 20.59 25.00
N TRP A 48 -18.08 20.68 24.88
CA TRP A 48 -18.95 19.58 24.47
C TRP A 48 -18.80 19.22 22.98
N ILE A 49 -18.62 20.21 22.09
CA ILE A 49 -18.44 20.02 20.63
C ILE A 49 -16.95 19.76 20.26
N ARG A 50 -16.04 20.02 21.19
CA ARG A 50 -14.59 19.90 20.99
C ARG A 50 -14.16 18.53 20.47
N PRO A 51 -14.68 17.38 20.99
CA PRO A 51 -14.30 16.06 20.48
C PRO A 51 -14.59 15.91 18.99
N GLU A 52 -15.75 16.35 18.52
CA GLU A 52 -16.19 16.22 17.13
C GLU A 52 -15.40 17.15 16.21
N ILE A 53 -15.22 18.42 16.60
CA ILE A 53 -14.39 19.36 15.83
C ILE A 53 -12.97 18.82 15.70
N ARG A 54 -12.40 18.32 16.80
CA ARG A 54 -11.06 17.76 16.81
C ARG A 54 -10.98 16.55 15.88
N GLN A 55 -11.94 15.64 15.95
CA GLN A 55 -11.99 14.44 15.14
C GLN A 55 -12.14 14.69 13.63
N TYR A 56 -12.95 15.67 13.22
CA TYR A 56 -13.26 15.89 11.80
C TYR A 56 -12.39 16.96 11.13
N LEU A 57 -11.93 17.97 11.88
CA LEU A 57 -11.23 19.13 11.32
C LEU A 57 -9.75 19.22 11.70
N ILE A 58 -9.30 18.57 12.78
CA ILE A 58 -7.97 18.81 13.36
C ILE A 58 -7.10 17.53 13.43
N GLU A 59 -7.68 16.38 13.77
CA GLU A 59 -6.96 15.11 13.93
C GLU A 59 -6.29 14.67 12.64
N SER A 60 -5.02 14.30 12.76
CA SER A 60 -4.27 13.67 11.68
C SER A 60 -4.85 12.28 11.40
N ASP A 61 -4.62 11.75 10.19
CA ASP A 61 -5.13 10.42 9.80
C ASP A 61 -4.63 9.28 10.71
N GLN A 62 -3.58 9.54 11.51
CA GLN A 62 -2.94 8.59 12.42
C GLN A 62 -3.18 8.88 13.91
N ASP A 63 -3.83 9.99 14.27
CA ASP A 63 -4.14 10.27 15.66
C ASP A 63 -5.15 9.23 16.17
N GLN A 64 -4.77 8.48 17.22
CA GLN A 64 -5.58 7.38 17.74
C GLN A 64 -6.36 7.79 18.98
N THR A 65 -7.70 7.72 18.92
CA THR A 65 -8.54 7.15 20.00
C THR A 65 -9.98 6.89 19.53
N PRO A 66 -10.54 5.66 19.62
CA PRO A 66 -9.92 4.33 19.76
C PRO A 66 -9.43 3.73 18.42
N PHE A 67 -9.81 4.32 17.29
CA PHE A 67 -9.34 3.94 15.95
C PHE A 67 -8.94 5.20 15.18
N SER A 68 -7.86 5.10 14.39
CA SER A 68 -7.42 6.20 13.54
C SER A 68 -8.47 6.53 12.47
N ARG A 69 -8.41 7.73 11.90
CA ARG A 69 -9.28 8.08 10.76
C ARG A 69 -9.01 7.15 9.57
N SER A 70 -7.76 6.77 9.33
CA SER A 70 -7.42 5.80 8.27
C SER A 70 -8.09 4.43 8.47
N GLN A 71 -8.13 3.90 9.69
CA GLN A 71 -8.83 2.65 10.03
C GLN A 71 -10.33 2.75 9.80
N ARG A 72 -10.96 3.86 10.23
CA ARG A 72 -12.40 4.08 10.04
C ARG A 72 -12.75 4.23 8.56
N SER A 73 -11.99 5.02 7.81
CA SER A 73 -12.18 5.17 6.37
C SER A 73 -12.04 3.85 5.63
N LEU A 74 -11.11 2.97 6.05
CA LEU A 74 -10.99 1.63 5.48
C LEU A 74 -12.25 0.79 5.72
N VAL A 75 -12.79 0.81 6.94
CA VAL A 75 -14.05 0.11 7.27
C VAL A 75 -15.22 0.65 6.46
N TYR A 76 -15.35 1.98 6.35
CA TYR A 76 -16.41 2.60 5.56
C TYR A 76 -16.31 2.28 4.07
N ALA A 77 -15.11 2.32 3.48
CA ALA A 77 -14.92 1.98 2.08
C ALA A 77 -15.35 0.53 1.81
N ARG A 78 -14.92 -0.42 2.67
CA ARG A 78 -15.34 -1.83 2.58
C ARG A 78 -16.84 -2.01 2.76
N ALA A 79 -17.45 -1.30 3.71
CA ALA A 79 -18.90 -1.38 3.95
C ALA A 79 -19.74 -0.83 2.80
N LYS A 80 -19.17 0.06 1.98
CA LYS A 80 -19.82 0.67 0.82
C LYS A 80 -19.47 -0.02 -0.52
N ASP A 81 -18.72 -1.11 -0.48
CA ASP A 81 -18.17 -1.76 -1.69
C ASP A 81 -17.34 -0.80 -2.56
N GLU A 82 -16.71 0.18 -1.94
CA GLU A 82 -15.79 1.12 -2.58
C GLU A 82 -14.35 0.56 -2.52
N SER A 83 -13.51 0.97 -3.48
CA SER A 83 -12.10 0.56 -3.50
C SER A 83 -11.42 0.93 -2.19
N SER A 84 -10.99 -0.10 -1.46
CA SER A 84 -10.25 0.02 -0.20
C SER A 84 -8.72 -0.07 -0.41
N GLU A 85 -8.30 -0.06 -1.67
CA GLU A 85 -6.90 -0.20 -2.08
C GLU A 85 -6.21 1.17 -2.03
N ARG A 86 -5.15 1.27 -1.21
CA ARG A 86 -4.30 2.48 -1.15
C ARG A 86 -2.90 2.13 -1.61
N ALA A 87 -2.30 3.04 -2.37
CA ALA A 87 -0.89 2.92 -2.74
C ALA A 87 -0.01 2.91 -1.48
N PHE A 88 1.02 2.06 -1.48
CA PHE A 88 2.01 2.03 -0.41
C PHE A 88 2.87 3.30 -0.46
N GLY A 89 2.97 3.97 0.67
CA GLY A 89 3.83 5.11 0.90
C GLY A 89 3.99 5.32 2.40
N THR A 90 5.12 5.87 2.83
CA THR A 90 5.28 6.22 4.25
C THR A 90 4.29 7.34 4.58
N GLN A 91 3.40 7.05 5.53
CA GLN A 91 2.56 8.08 6.17
C GLN A 91 3.25 8.66 7.41
N LEU A 92 4.41 8.10 7.78
CA LEU A 92 5.20 8.59 8.88
C LEU A 92 5.96 9.84 8.44
N ASP A 93 5.97 10.84 9.31
CA ASP A 93 6.91 11.94 9.18
C ASP A 93 8.32 11.41 9.45
N VAL A 94 9.06 11.16 8.37
CA VAL A 94 10.43 10.62 8.42
C VAL A 94 11.45 11.68 8.84
N TYR A 95 11.05 12.94 8.95
CA TYR A 95 11.90 14.06 9.36
C TYR A 95 11.66 14.51 10.80
N ARG A 96 10.67 13.92 11.49
CA ARG A 96 10.42 14.23 12.90
C ARG A 96 11.59 13.80 13.77
N ASP A 97 11.84 14.56 14.83
CA ASP A 97 12.81 14.18 15.85
C ASP A 97 12.47 12.81 16.46
N GLY A 98 13.48 11.95 16.57
CA GLY A 98 13.32 10.58 17.07
C GLY A 98 12.80 9.57 16.05
N TYR A 99 12.63 9.92 14.77
CA TYR A 99 12.48 8.92 13.72
C TYR A 99 13.81 8.17 13.52
N GLU A 100 13.80 6.87 13.78
CA GLU A 100 14.97 6.01 13.63
C GLU A 100 15.03 5.42 12.23
N PHE A 101 16.20 5.49 11.60
CA PHE A 101 16.47 4.88 10.30
C PHE A 101 17.91 4.37 10.24
N ILE A 102 18.15 3.39 9.37
CA ILE A 102 19.50 2.88 9.13
C ILE A 102 20.16 3.79 8.07
N SER A 103 21.33 4.31 8.40
CA SER A 103 22.16 5.09 7.48
C SER A 103 23.39 4.28 7.05
N PRO A 104 23.92 4.53 5.84
CA PRO A 104 25.22 4.01 5.46
C PRO A 104 26.29 4.43 6.47
N SER A 105 27.23 3.53 6.78
CA SER A 105 28.34 3.87 7.67
C SER A 105 29.17 5.00 7.08
N ILE A 106 29.44 6.05 7.87
CA ILE A 106 30.37 7.13 7.51
C ILE A 106 31.84 6.75 7.73
N ARG A 107 32.10 5.56 8.28
CA ARG A 107 33.47 5.08 8.52
C ARG A 107 34.06 4.65 7.17
N PRO A 108 35.16 5.28 6.71
CA PRO A 108 35.82 4.85 5.50
C PRO A 108 36.34 3.43 5.68
N VAL A 109 36.01 2.56 4.73
CA VAL A 109 36.52 1.20 4.61
C VAL A 109 37.21 1.06 3.25
N PRO A 110 38.20 0.17 3.10
CA PRO A 110 38.76 -0.14 1.80
C PRO A 110 37.66 -0.52 0.81
N VAL A 111 37.79 -0.08 -0.43
CA VAL A 111 36.84 -0.44 -1.50
C VAL A 111 36.88 -1.96 -1.67
N ALA A 112 35.75 -2.61 -1.45
CA ALA A 112 35.62 -4.04 -1.66
C ALA A 112 35.49 -4.36 -3.14
N ASP A 113 35.98 -5.53 -3.56
CA ASP A 113 35.83 -6.03 -4.92
C ASP A 113 34.38 -6.49 -5.16
N PRO A 114 33.61 -5.85 -6.07
CA PRO A 114 32.26 -6.28 -6.39
C PRO A 114 32.17 -7.72 -6.89
N ALA A 115 33.21 -8.21 -7.57
CA ALA A 115 33.24 -9.57 -8.10
C ALA A 115 33.32 -10.63 -6.99
N ALA A 116 33.77 -10.26 -5.79
CA ALA A 116 33.84 -11.15 -4.63
C ALA A 116 32.47 -11.34 -3.94
N PHE A 117 31.49 -10.47 -4.20
CA PHE A 117 30.17 -10.53 -3.57
C PHE A 117 29.21 -11.43 -4.33
N ARG A 118 29.56 -12.72 -4.44
CA ARG A 118 28.76 -13.70 -5.17
C ARG A 118 28.57 -14.99 -4.38
N VAL A 119 27.45 -15.66 -4.65
CA VAL A 119 27.10 -16.96 -4.10
C VAL A 119 26.69 -17.89 -5.24
N THR A 120 27.14 -19.14 -5.20
CA THR A 120 26.69 -20.15 -6.16
C THR A 120 25.36 -20.75 -5.69
N ILE A 121 24.34 -20.66 -6.53
CA ILE A 121 23.03 -21.24 -6.32
C ILE A 121 22.89 -22.48 -7.23
N GLY A 122 22.57 -23.62 -6.64
CA GLY A 122 22.47 -24.92 -7.30
C GLY A 122 23.48 -25.93 -6.72
N GLY A 123 22.97 -27.07 -6.26
CA GLY A 123 23.77 -28.21 -5.78
C GLY A 123 23.99 -29.28 -6.85
N ASP A 124 24.33 -30.50 -6.44
CA ASP A 124 24.69 -31.62 -7.32
C ASP A 124 23.58 -32.01 -8.32
N GLN A 125 22.32 -31.69 -8.01
CA GLN A 125 21.16 -31.95 -8.87
C GLN A 125 20.88 -30.83 -9.87
N CYS A 126 21.60 -29.70 -9.79
CA CYS A 126 21.40 -28.55 -10.65
C CYS A 126 22.27 -28.68 -11.91
N ALA A 127 21.66 -28.89 -13.07
CA ALA A 127 22.37 -28.98 -14.34
C ALA A 127 23.04 -27.66 -14.76
N ARG A 128 22.56 -26.52 -14.23
CA ARG A 128 23.04 -25.18 -14.56
C ARG A 128 23.14 -24.31 -13.30
N PRO A 129 24.16 -24.55 -12.43
CA PRO A 129 24.37 -23.70 -11.27
C PRO A 129 24.61 -22.25 -11.69
N TYR A 130 24.15 -21.32 -10.88
CA TYR A 130 24.24 -19.89 -11.16
C TYR A 130 25.10 -19.18 -10.11
N SER A 131 26.10 -18.42 -10.56
CA SER A 131 26.84 -17.52 -9.68
C SER A 131 26.05 -16.23 -9.56
N ALA A 132 25.33 -16.05 -8.45
CA ALA A 132 24.51 -14.89 -8.18
C ALA A 132 25.31 -13.81 -7.46
N SER A 133 25.22 -12.56 -7.94
CA SER A 133 25.59 -11.38 -7.16
C SER A 133 24.69 -11.26 -5.92
N LEU A 134 25.25 -10.83 -4.79
CA LEU A 134 24.48 -10.46 -3.60
C LEU A 134 23.57 -9.26 -3.84
N PHE A 135 23.96 -8.38 -4.76
CA PHE A 135 23.12 -7.28 -5.25
C PHE A 135 22.36 -7.72 -6.50
N ASN A 136 21.05 -7.49 -6.51
CA ASN A 136 20.16 -7.88 -7.61
C ASN A 136 18.96 -6.93 -7.67
N ILE A 137 18.10 -7.11 -8.66
CA ILE A 137 16.84 -6.36 -8.78
C ILE A 137 15.72 -7.27 -8.30
N SER A 138 15.11 -6.89 -7.17
CA SER A 138 14.01 -7.62 -6.54
C SER A 138 12.73 -7.62 -7.36
N ALA A 139 11.87 -8.61 -7.07
CA ALA A 139 10.62 -8.88 -7.76
C ALA A 139 9.67 -7.67 -7.86
N MET A 140 9.40 -7.24 -9.08
CA MET A 140 8.36 -6.25 -9.38
C MET A 140 7.72 -6.52 -10.74
N SER A 141 6.41 -6.78 -10.74
CA SER A 141 5.71 -7.24 -11.94
C SER A 141 5.53 -6.19 -13.02
N PHE A 142 5.58 -6.62 -14.28
CA PHE A 142 5.06 -5.84 -15.40
C PHE A 142 3.55 -5.61 -15.22
N GLY A 143 3.14 -4.34 -15.35
CA GLY A 143 1.81 -3.83 -14.97
C GLY A 143 1.84 -3.02 -13.67
N SER A 144 2.73 -3.37 -12.73
CA SER A 144 3.09 -2.50 -11.59
C SER A 144 4.16 -1.50 -12.01
N LEU A 145 5.15 -1.97 -12.78
CA LEU A 145 6.16 -1.15 -13.45
C LEU A 145 5.82 -0.95 -14.92
N SER A 146 6.29 0.18 -15.47
CA SER A 146 6.17 0.51 -16.90
C SER A 146 7.15 -0.32 -17.75
N ALA A 147 6.87 -0.43 -19.05
CA ALA A 147 7.77 -1.08 -20.01
C ALA A 147 9.20 -0.51 -19.98
N ASN A 148 9.31 0.83 -19.90
CA ASN A 148 10.60 1.51 -19.85
C ASN A 148 11.39 1.20 -18.58
N ALA A 149 10.70 1.09 -17.43
CA ALA A 149 11.34 0.68 -16.19
C ALA A 149 11.91 -0.74 -16.29
N ILE A 150 11.11 -1.69 -16.80
CA ILE A 150 11.57 -3.08 -16.98
C ILE A 150 12.78 -3.15 -17.92
N ARG A 151 12.77 -2.45 -19.05
CA ARG A 151 13.92 -2.40 -19.97
C ARG A 151 15.18 -1.87 -19.29
N ALA A 152 15.05 -0.76 -18.57
CA ALA A 152 16.18 -0.15 -17.87
C ALA A 152 16.76 -1.09 -16.81
N LEU A 153 15.90 -1.75 -16.03
CA LEU A 153 16.28 -2.73 -15.03
C LEU A 153 16.98 -3.94 -15.67
N ASN A 154 16.42 -4.53 -16.72
CA ASN A 154 17.02 -5.69 -17.36
C ASN A 154 18.36 -5.37 -18.03
N ARG A 155 18.46 -4.19 -18.65
CA ARG A 155 19.74 -3.69 -19.19
C ARG A 155 20.76 -3.50 -18.09
N GLY A 156 20.35 -2.95 -16.94
CA GLY A 156 21.20 -2.80 -15.76
C GLY A 156 21.71 -4.15 -15.25
N ALA A 157 20.81 -5.13 -15.13
CA ALA A 157 21.15 -6.52 -14.77
C ALA A 157 22.21 -7.12 -15.70
N ARG A 158 22.03 -6.96 -17.02
CA ARG A 158 23.02 -7.42 -17.99
C ARG A 158 24.39 -6.75 -17.85
N LEU A 159 24.40 -5.42 -17.67
CA LEU A 159 25.64 -4.65 -17.58
C LEU A 159 26.37 -4.87 -16.25
N GLY A 160 25.64 -5.09 -15.17
CA GLY A 160 26.17 -5.27 -13.83
C GLY A 160 26.43 -6.73 -13.44
N ASP A 161 26.19 -7.67 -14.35
CA ASP A 161 26.38 -9.11 -14.11
C ASP A 161 25.61 -9.62 -12.87
N PHE A 162 24.36 -9.18 -12.74
CA PHE A 162 23.42 -9.65 -11.73
C PHE A 162 22.06 -9.95 -12.36
N TYR A 163 21.18 -10.63 -11.63
CA TYR A 163 19.86 -10.99 -12.14
C TYR A 163 18.80 -9.93 -11.83
N GLN A 164 17.73 -9.96 -12.62
CA GLN A 164 16.46 -9.30 -12.32
C GLN A 164 15.37 -10.34 -12.06
N ASP A 165 14.61 -10.16 -11.00
CA ASP A 165 13.38 -10.91 -10.79
C ASP A 165 12.19 -10.28 -11.56
N SER A 166 11.43 -11.10 -12.28
CA SER A 166 10.29 -10.66 -13.11
C SER A 166 9.06 -10.19 -12.32
N GLY A 167 8.96 -10.58 -11.05
CA GLY A 167 7.75 -10.56 -10.26
C GLY A 167 6.67 -11.53 -10.76
N GLU A 168 5.61 -11.66 -9.96
CA GLU A 168 4.49 -12.60 -10.16
C GLU A 168 3.68 -12.42 -11.46
N GLY A 169 3.95 -11.38 -12.24
CA GLY A 169 3.19 -11.05 -13.46
C GLY A 169 3.62 -11.80 -14.71
N GLY A 170 4.65 -12.64 -14.62
CA GLY A 170 5.25 -13.34 -15.75
C GLY A 170 6.31 -12.52 -16.50
N ILE A 171 6.99 -13.17 -17.47
CA ILE A 171 8.10 -12.60 -18.21
C ILE A 171 7.59 -11.88 -19.48
N SER A 172 7.54 -10.55 -19.44
CA SER A 172 7.19 -9.73 -20.60
C SER A 172 8.28 -9.67 -21.67
N ALA A 173 7.93 -9.21 -22.88
CA ALA A 173 8.91 -8.96 -23.95
C ALA A 173 10.02 -7.99 -23.49
N TYR A 174 9.68 -7.01 -22.66
CA TYR A 174 10.61 -6.01 -22.12
C TYR A 174 11.69 -6.59 -21.20
N HIS A 175 11.41 -7.71 -20.52
CA HIS A 175 12.44 -8.44 -19.77
C HIS A 175 13.43 -9.15 -20.71
N ARG A 176 13.00 -9.51 -21.92
CA ARG A 176 13.81 -10.28 -22.87
C ARG A 176 14.71 -9.43 -23.75
N GLU A 177 14.32 -8.18 -24.02
CA GLU A 177 14.97 -7.30 -25.01
C GLU A 177 16.50 -7.15 -24.84
N HIS A 178 17.02 -7.13 -23.62
CA HIS A 178 18.44 -6.86 -23.35
C HIS A 178 19.23 -8.09 -22.88
N GLY A 179 18.58 -9.24 -22.71
CA GLY A 179 19.27 -10.49 -22.37
C GLY A 179 19.94 -10.50 -20.99
N GLY A 180 19.51 -9.64 -20.06
CA GLY A 180 19.94 -9.73 -18.66
C GLY A 180 19.37 -10.98 -17.99
N ASP A 181 20.12 -11.62 -17.10
CA ASP A 181 19.68 -12.84 -16.43
C ASP A 181 18.40 -12.61 -15.61
N LEU A 182 17.52 -13.61 -15.59
CA LEU A 182 16.23 -13.52 -14.91
C LEU A 182 16.07 -14.56 -13.81
N ILE A 183 15.43 -14.14 -12.72
CA ILE A 183 14.61 -15.02 -11.89
C ILE A 183 13.17 -14.90 -12.38
N TRP A 184 12.56 -16.04 -12.66
CA TRP A 184 11.14 -16.09 -12.95
C TRP A 184 10.36 -16.37 -11.65
N GLU A 185 9.69 -15.34 -11.13
CA GLU A 185 8.83 -15.48 -9.96
C GLU A 185 7.45 -16.03 -10.34
N ILE A 186 7.03 -17.07 -9.61
CA ILE A 186 5.73 -17.73 -9.73
C ILE A 186 4.94 -17.46 -8.44
N GLY A 187 3.92 -16.62 -8.55
CA GLY A 187 2.91 -16.42 -7.51
C GLY A 187 1.73 -17.39 -7.62
N SER A 188 0.81 -17.31 -6.67
CA SER A 188 -0.39 -18.18 -6.58
C SER A 188 -1.36 -18.08 -7.77
N GLY A 189 -1.26 -17.02 -8.57
CA GLY A 189 -2.03 -16.86 -9.81
C GLY A 189 -1.45 -17.61 -11.02
N TYR A 190 -0.25 -18.19 -10.88
CA TYR A 190 0.51 -18.92 -11.91
C TYR A 190 0.65 -18.17 -13.25
N PHE A 191 0.69 -16.84 -13.22
CA PHE A 191 0.80 -16.06 -14.45
C PHE A 191 2.07 -16.41 -15.23
N GLY A 192 1.92 -16.64 -16.53
CA GLY A 192 2.98 -17.17 -17.41
C GLY A 192 3.00 -18.71 -17.53
N CYS A 193 2.43 -19.45 -16.57
CA CYS A 193 2.35 -20.91 -16.59
C CYS A 193 1.03 -21.45 -16.03
N ARG A 194 -0.06 -20.81 -16.44
CA ARG A 194 -1.42 -21.20 -16.05
C ARG A 194 -2.21 -21.74 -17.23
N THR A 195 -3.17 -22.58 -16.91
CA THR A 195 -4.27 -22.97 -17.79
C THR A 195 -5.31 -21.82 -17.89
N ALA A 196 -6.27 -21.95 -18.80
CA ALA A 196 -7.35 -20.96 -18.97
C ALA A 196 -8.23 -20.81 -17.70
N ASP A 197 -8.45 -21.89 -16.96
CA ASP A 197 -9.16 -21.93 -15.68
C ASP A 197 -8.29 -21.47 -14.48
N GLY A 198 -6.98 -21.28 -14.69
CA GLY A 198 -6.08 -20.71 -13.68
C GLY A 198 -5.36 -21.71 -12.80
N ALA A 199 -5.43 -23.00 -13.11
CA ALA A 199 -4.56 -24.01 -12.54
C ALA A 199 -3.14 -23.89 -13.10
N PHE A 200 -2.20 -24.55 -12.44
CA PHE A 200 -0.82 -24.67 -12.93
C PHE A 200 -0.76 -25.52 -14.20
N ASP A 201 -0.01 -25.05 -15.18
CA ASP A 201 0.22 -25.73 -16.46
C ASP A 201 1.68 -26.20 -16.56
N PRO A 202 1.95 -27.53 -16.46
CA PRO A 202 3.30 -28.07 -16.43
C PRO A 202 4.03 -27.92 -17.77
N ASP A 203 3.33 -27.94 -18.90
CA ASP A 203 3.94 -27.84 -20.23
C ASP A 203 4.40 -26.41 -20.48
N ARG A 204 3.55 -25.43 -20.15
CA ARG A 204 3.93 -24.00 -20.21
C ARG A 204 5.05 -23.68 -19.24
N PHE A 205 5.01 -24.25 -18.04
CA PHE A 205 6.10 -24.12 -17.08
C PHE A 205 7.41 -24.64 -17.64
N ALA A 206 7.44 -25.88 -18.16
CA ALA A 206 8.64 -26.48 -18.71
C ALA A 206 9.20 -25.68 -19.88
N ALA A 207 8.34 -25.18 -20.78
CA ALA A 207 8.74 -24.36 -21.91
C ALA A 207 9.39 -23.04 -21.46
N GLN A 208 8.81 -22.36 -20.47
CA GLN A 208 9.33 -21.08 -19.98
C GLN A 208 10.57 -21.25 -19.09
N ALA A 209 10.61 -22.28 -18.25
CA ALA A 209 11.76 -22.63 -17.42
C ALA A 209 13.00 -23.02 -18.24
N ALA A 210 12.81 -23.54 -19.46
CA ALA A 210 13.90 -23.92 -20.35
C ALA A 210 14.57 -22.74 -21.06
N ASP A 211 13.97 -21.53 -21.02
CA ASP A 211 14.52 -20.32 -21.63
C ASP A 211 15.92 -20.02 -21.04
N PRO A 212 16.97 -19.88 -21.87
CA PRO A 212 18.33 -19.63 -21.38
C PRO A 212 18.48 -18.36 -20.53
N GLN A 213 17.57 -17.39 -20.67
CA GLN A 213 17.58 -16.18 -19.87
C GLN A 213 17.06 -16.42 -18.44
N VAL A 214 16.25 -17.45 -18.24
CA VAL A 214 15.77 -17.87 -16.91
C VAL A 214 16.87 -18.69 -16.24
N ARG A 215 17.48 -18.11 -15.21
CA ARG A 215 18.56 -18.76 -14.44
C ARG A 215 18.02 -19.50 -13.23
N MET A 216 16.97 -18.96 -12.62
CA MET A 216 16.34 -19.51 -11.43
C MET A 216 14.83 -19.25 -11.47
N ILE A 217 14.10 -19.99 -10.64
CA ILE A 217 12.65 -19.86 -10.47
C ILE A 217 12.39 -19.60 -8.99
N GLU A 218 11.68 -18.53 -8.68
CA GLU A 218 11.26 -18.20 -7.33
C GLU A 218 9.79 -18.60 -7.14
N ILE A 219 9.51 -19.47 -6.16
CA ILE A 219 8.13 -19.81 -5.79
C ILE A 219 7.72 -18.88 -4.64
N LYS A 220 6.93 -17.87 -4.98
CA LYS A 220 6.50 -16.87 -4.00
C LYS A 220 5.35 -17.40 -3.16
N LEU A 221 5.61 -17.68 -1.89
CA LEU A 221 4.60 -18.14 -0.93
C LEU A 221 3.82 -16.99 -0.28
N SER A 222 4.48 -15.84 -0.07
CA SER A 222 3.90 -14.66 0.58
C SER A 222 4.74 -13.43 0.26
N GLN A 223 4.21 -12.23 0.53
CA GLN A 223 4.99 -10.99 0.49
C GLN A 223 4.80 -10.18 1.77
N GLY A 224 5.87 -9.54 2.24
CA GLY A 224 5.84 -8.76 3.49
C GLY A 224 4.82 -7.61 3.49
N ALA A 225 4.50 -7.04 2.32
CA ALA A 225 3.53 -5.96 2.22
C ALA A 225 2.07 -6.41 2.40
N LYS A 226 1.75 -7.69 2.15
CA LYS A 226 0.40 -8.24 2.34
C LYS A 226 0.44 -9.75 2.61
N PRO A 227 0.84 -10.17 3.83
CA PRO A 227 0.81 -11.57 4.19
C PRO A 227 -0.60 -12.16 4.06
N GLY A 228 -0.71 -13.36 3.50
CA GLY A 228 -1.98 -14.08 3.37
C GLY A 228 -2.92 -13.59 2.26
N HIS A 229 -2.50 -12.65 1.41
CA HIS A 229 -3.28 -12.19 0.25
C HIS A 229 -2.46 -12.29 -1.04
N GLY A 230 -3.12 -12.67 -2.14
CA GLY A 230 -2.48 -12.72 -3.45
C GLY A 230 -2.32 -11.35 -4.11
N GLY A 231 -1.54 -11.33 -5.19
CA GLY A 231 -1.46 -10.24 -6.17
C GLY A 231 -2.82 -9.73 -6.65
N ILE A 232 -2.98 -8.41 -6.81
CA ILE A 232 -4.15 -7.82 -7.47
C ILE A 232 -3.63 -6.85 -8.52
N LEU A 233 -4.05 -7.02 -9.77
CA LEU A 233 -3.91 -6.01 -10.81
C LEU A 233 -5.31 -5.70 -11.35
N PRO A 234 -5.80 -4.45 -11.19
CA PRO A 234 -7.09 -4.04 -11.71
C PRO A 234 -7.17 -4.21 -13.23
N GLY A 235 -8.33 -4.65 -13.72
CA GLY A 235 -8.62 -4.95 -15.12
C GLY A 235 -8.41 -3.75 -16.04
N ALA A 236 -8.64 -2.53 -15.54
CA ALA A 236 -8.33 -1.28 -16.26
C ALA A 236 -6.83 -1.16 -16.64
N LYS A 237 -5.93 -1.85 -15.93
CA LYS A 237 -4.50 -1.93 -16.26
C LYS A 237 -4.15 -3.14 -17.11
N VAL A 238 -5.07 -4.07 -17.37
CA VAL A 238 -4.82 -5.29 -18.15
C VAL A 238 -4.95 -4.98 -19.64
N THR A 239 -3.89 -4.37 -20.17
CA THR A 239 -3.72 -4.10 -21.60
C THR A 239 -3.53 -5.41 -22.40
N PRO A 240 -3.63 -5.39 -23.74
CA PRO A 240 -3.34 -6.56 -24.58
C PRO A 240 -1.97 -7.21 -24.29
N GLU A 241 -0.96 -6.39 -24.01
CA GLU A 241 0.38 -6.87 -23.67
C GLU A 241 0.40 -7.59 -22.32
N ILE A 242 -0.26 -7.03 -21.30
CA ILE A 242 -0.32 -7.65 -19.97
C ILE A 242 -1.15 -8.93 -20.02
N ALA A 243 -2.27 -8.93 -20.74
CA ALA A 243 -3.11 -10.09 -20.99
C ALA A 243 -2.31 -11.25 -21.61
N ALA A 244 -1.52 -10.97 -22.66
CA ALA A 244 -0.67 -11.95 -23.33
C ALA A 244 0.41 -12.54 -22.40
N VAL A 245 1.08 -11.69 -21.61
CA VAL A 245 2.13 -12.13 -20.68
C VAL A 245 1.54 -12.99 -19.56
N ARG A 246 0.39 -12.59 -19.02
CA ARG A 246 -0.25 -13.27 -17.88
C ARG A 246 -1.07 -14.49 -18.28
N GLY A 247 -1.48 -14.59 -19.55
CA GLY A 247 -2.40 -15.63 -20.02
C GLY A 247 -3.82 -15.42 -19.50
N VAL A 248 -4.30 -14.18 -19.51
CA VAL A 248 -5.64 -13.79 -19.04
C VAL A 248 -6.38 -12.95 -20.08
N PRO A 249 -7.72 -12.88 -20.06
CA PRO A 249 -8.50 -11.97 -20.90
C PRO A 249 -8.16 -10.49 -20.66
N ILE A 250 -8.24 -9.69 -21.74
CA ILE A 250 -8.07 -8.23 -21.68
C ILE A 250 -9.17 -7.61 -20.82
N GLY A 251 -8.81 -6.65 -19.96
CA GLY A 251 -9.77 -5.91 -19.14
C GLY A 251 -10.30 -6.67 -17.93
N GLN A 252 -9.91 -7.94 -17.71
CA GLN A 252 -10.31 -8.72 -16.54
C GLN A 252 -9.38 -8.47 -15.36
N ASP A 253 -9.94 -8.28 -14.16
CA ASP A 253 -9.15 -8.19 -12.93
C ASP A 253 -8.28 -9.45 -12.74
N CYS A 254 -6.99 -9.23 -12.50
CA CYS A 254 -6.06 -10.31 -12.15
C CYS A 254 -5.98 -10.42 -10.63
N VAL A 255 -6.88 -11.21 -10.03
CA VAL A 255 -6.85 -11.53 -8.61
C VAL A 255 -6.16 -12.89 -8.42
N SER A 256 -5.08 -12.91 -7.63
CA SER A 256 -4.40 -14.14 -7.27
C SER A 256 -4.98 -14.71 -5.97
N PRO A 257 -5.15 -16.03 -5.85
CA PRO A 257 -5.53 -16.68 -4.59
C PRO A 257 -4.55 -16.38 -3.45
N SER A 258 -4.94 -16.62 -2.20
CA SER A 258 -4.06 -16.45 -1.02
C SER A 258 -2.97 -17.52 -0.90
N GLY A 259 -3.09 -18.63 -1.63
CA GLY A 259 -2.13 -19.73 -1.62
C GLY A 259 -2.06 -20.46 -2.96
N HIS A 260 -1.03 -21.26 -3.13
CA HIS A 260 -0.83 -22.09 -4.32
C HIS A 260 -1.79 -23.27 -4.29
N SER A 261 -2.57 -23.47 -5.37
CA SER A 261 -3.46 -24.63 -5.51
C SER A 261 -2.77 -25.94 -5.91
N ALA A 262 -1.52 -25.89 -6.37
CA ALA A 262 -0.81 -27.05 -6.93
C ALA A 262 -0.12 -27.89 -5.84
N PHE A 263 0.05 -27.35 -4.64
CA PHE A 263 0.67 -28.03 -3.52
C PHE A 263 0.08 -27.55 -2.19
N THR A 264 0.30 -28.33 -1.14
CA THR A 264 -0.05 -27.98 0.23
C THR A 264 1.20 -28.02 1.08
N THR A 265 1.27 -27.18 2.11
CA THR A 265 2.40 -27.07 3.05
C THR A 265 2.04 -27.65 4.41
#